data_AF-A0A816ZZM6-F1
#
_entry.id   AF-A0A816ZZM6-F1
#
_cell.length_a   1.000
_cell.length_b   1.000
_cell.length_c   1.000
_cell.angle_alpha   90.00
_cell.angle_beta   90.00
_cell.angle_gamma   90.00
#
_symmetry.space_group_name_H-M   'P 1'
#
loop_
_entity.id
_entity.type
_entity.pdbx_description
1 polymer ?
#
loop_
_entity_poly.entity_id
_entity_poly.type
_entity_poly.pdbx_seq_one_letter_code
_entity_poly.pdbx_strand_id
1 'polypeptide(L)'
;MENRSSHIPTGFIETVPPRPGSKEWYSLNSCSNVFVVESANGHLNVSKVKNACENKLKISSGTLFGLDQGEWGGQLVFIPDDTTKKSIVIKNGNMKFLFIFKDKIYFIEGLAHMSVSKGALYELDITNNNFDYKKIIDFEDSPEAFTICHNKLFIASHRCFYVLENFEKKILFKDTFWDSLYPSSIAVIDEQNVFVGIRGGIAKLDLTKQSLEFYKNTN
;
A
#
# COMPACT_ATOMS: atom_id res chain seq x y z
N MET A 1 12.75 28.04 7.77
CA MET A 1 12.69 26.57 7.84
C MET A 1 11.65 26.22 8.87
N GLU A 2 10.45 25.83 8.45
CA GLU A 2 9.42 25.35 9.38
C GLU A 2 9.86 24.02 9.97
N ASN A 3 9.66 23.87 11.28
CA ASN A 3 10.08 22.73 12.07
C ASN A 3 9.16 21.55 11.74
N ARG A 4 9.52 20.72 10.74
CA ARG A 4 8.79 19.50 10.38
C ARG A 4 8.91 18.52 11.54
N SER A 5 7.84 18.40 12.34
CA SER A 5 7.83 17.55 13.52
C SER A 5 7.28 16.17 13.16
N SER A 6 8.14 15.16 13.21
CA SER A 6 7.82 13.74 13.04
C SER A 6 7.36 13.06 14.34
N HIS A 7 6.76 13.84 15.26
CA HIS A 7 6.38 13.35 16.58
C HIS A 7 5.37 12.20 16.50
N ILE A 8 5.64 11.12 17.24
CA ILE A 8 4.74 9.98 17.38
C ILE A 8 3.55 10.40 18.25
N PRO A 9 2.30 10.19 17.81
CA PRO A 9 1.13 10.56 18.62
C PRO A 9 1.10 9.85 19.97
N THR A 10 0.47 10.49 20.95
CA THR A 10 0.20 9.90 22.27
C THR A 10 -0.59 8.58 22.14
N GLY A 11 -0.30 7.61 23.01
CA GLY A 11 -0.94 6.28 22.97
C GLY A 11 -0.17 5.24 22.12
N PHE A 12 1.04 5.59 21.68
CA PHE A 12 1.99 4.66 21.10
C PHE A 12 3.29 4.73 21.89
N ILE A 13 3.88 3.57 22.15
CA ILE A 13 5.19 3.45 22.81
C ILE A 13 6.16 2.73 21.89
N GLU A 14 7.39 3.22 21.83
CA GLU A 14 8.46 2.47 21.18
C GLU A 14 8.69 1.15 21.92
N THR A 15 8.80 0.06 21.18
CA THR A 15 9.06 -1.26 21.72
C THR A 15 9.94 -2.06 20.76
N VAL A 16 10.52 -3.14 21.27
CA VAL A 16 11.22 -4.12 20.43
C VAL A 16 10.24 -4.70 19.41
N PRO A 17 10.57 -4.70 18.10
CA PRO A 17 9.77 -5.39 17.09
C PRO A 17 9.57 -6.87 17.47
N PRO A 18 8.33 -7.38 17.48
CA PRO A 18 8.07 -8.77 17.85
C PRO A 18 8.72 -9.71 16.83
N ARG A 19 9.27 -10.83 17.32
CA ARG A 19 9.73 -11.88 16.41
C ARG A 19 8.51 -12.55 15.75
N PRO A 20 8.50 -12.76 14.42
CA PRO A 20 7.43 -13.54 13.77
C PRO A 20 7.18 -14.88 14.46
N GLY A 21 5.91 -15.19 14.75
CA GLY A 21 5.51 -16.39 15.47
C GLY A 21 5.70 -16.37 17.00
N SER A 22 6.16 -15.26 17.59
CA SER A 22 6.18 -15.07 19.05
C SER A 22 4.76 -14.85 19.62
N LYS A 23 4.61 -14.99 20.95
CA LYS A 23 3.33 -14.72 21.62
C LYS A 23 2.86 -13.27 21.40
N GLU A 24 3.80 -12.34 21.45
CA GLU A 24 3.58 -10.92 21.20
C GLU A 24 3.12 -10.68 19.77
N TRP A 25 3.76 -11.35 18.79
CA TRP A 25 3.35 -11.29 17.39
C TRP A 25 1.94 -11.85 17.18
N TYR A 26 1.60 -13.00 17.77
CA TYR A 26 0.25 -13.57 17.66
C TYR A 26 -0.81 -12.65 18.28
N SER A 27 -0.48 -12.00 19.40
CA SER A 27 -1.36 -11.02 20.04
C SER A 27 -1.60 -9.78 19.16
N LEU A 28 -0.62 -9.37 18.37
CA LEU A 28 -0.78 -8.27 17.42
C LEU A 28 -1.57 -8.72 16.20
N ASN A 29 -1.27 -9.90 15.65
CA ASN A 29 -2.00 -10.46 14.52
C ASN A 29 -3.49 -10.68 14.87
N SER A 30 -3.85 -11.06 16.10
CA SER A 30 -5.26 -11.16 16.49
C SER A 30 -5.91 -9.82 16.89
N CYS A 31 -5.16 -8.71 16.87
CA CYS A 31 -5.68 -7.40 17.28
C CYS A 31 -6.59 -6.79 16.20
N SER A 32 -7.75 -6.26 16.62
CA SER A 32 -8.67 -5.55 15.71
C SER A 32 -8.23 -4.11 15.41
N ASN A 33 -7.28 -3.56 16.16
CA ASN A 33 -6.77 -2.21 15.92
C ASN A 33 -5.83 -2.20 14.72
N VAL A 34 -6.30 -1.74 13.57
CA VAL A 34 -5.46 -1.44 12.40
C VAL A 34 -5.32 0.07 12.29
N PHE A 35 -4.09 0.57 12.20
CA PHE A 35 -3.80 2.00 12.15
C PHE A 35 -3.50 2.45 10.74
N VAL A 36 -3.99 3.62 10.35
CA VAL A 36 -3.67 4.35 9.13
C VAL A 36 -2.77 5.52 9.47
N VAL A 37 -1.74 5.75 8.68
CA VAL A 37 -0.82 6.89 8.77
C VAL A 37 -0.92 7.75 7.54
N GLU A 38 -0.89 9.06 7.73
CA GLU A 38 -0.92 10.06 6.67
C GLU A 38 0.09 11.18 6.97
N SER A 39 0.69 11.74 5.93
CA SER A 39 1.54 12.93 6.06
C SER A 39 0.75 14.15 5.58
N ALA A 40 0.56 15.13 6.45
CA ALA A 40 -0.06 16.40 6.09
C ALA A 40 0.79 17.54 6.63
N ASN A 41 1.20 18.47 5.75
CA ASN A 41 2.05 19.62 6.09
C ASN A 41 3.33 19.24 6.85
N GLY A 42 3.93 18.09 6.54
CA GLY A 42 5.13 17.59 7.21
C GLY A 42 4.91 17.01 8.61
N HIS A 43 3.66 16.76 9.00
CA HIS A 43 3.29 16.12 10.25
C HIS A 43 2.68 14.74 10.02
N LEU A 44 2.95 13.83 10.96
CA LEU A 44 2.35 12.50 10.99
C LEU A 44 0.95 12.57 11.63
N ASN A 45 -0.06 12.17 10.87
CA ASN A 45 -1.40 11.90 11.38
C ASN A 45 -1.62 10.40 11.47
N VAL A 46 -2.26 9.96 12.56
CA VAL A 46 -2.56 8.54 12.80
C VAL A 46 -4.04 8.39 13.15
N SER A 47 -4.71 7.47 12.48
CA SER A 47 -6.10 7.12 12.76
C SER A 47 -6.29 5.61 12.78
N LYS A 48 -7.44 5.11 13.26
CA LYS A 48 -7.81 3.70 13.07
C LYS A 48 -8.54 3.56 11.73
N VAL A 49 -8.35 2.44 11.04
CA VAL A 49 -9.09 2.12 9.80
C VAL A 49 -10.58 2.22 10.10
N LYS A 50 -11.28 3.14 9.43
CA LYS A 50 -12.74 3.29 9.53
C LYS A 50 -13.47 2.68 8.34
N ASN A 51 -12.89 2.75 7.15
CA ASN A 51 -13.40 2.18 5.90
C ASN A 51 -12.23 1.94 4.92
N ALA A 52 -12.35 0.95 4.05
CA ALA A 52 -11.41 0.77 2.94
C ALA A 52 -11.57 1.90 1.92
N CYS A 53 -10.46 2.42 1.37
CA CYS A 53 -10.51 3.35 0.25
C CYS A 53 -11.16 2.67 -0.96
N GLU A 54 -12.04 3.39 -1.66
CA GLU A 54 -12.61 2.88 -2.89
C GLU A 54 -11.54 2.81 -3.98
N ASN A 55 -11.30 1.61 -4.53
CA ASN A 55 -10.35 1.41 -5.62
C ASN A 55 -10.99 1.82 -6.97
N LYS A 56 -11.30 3.12 -7.12
CA LYS A 56 -11.97 3.72 -8.28
C LYS A 56 -11.13 4.85 -8.86
N LEU A 57 -11.13 4.98 -10.18
CA LEU A 57 -10.53 6.10 -10.89
C LEU A 57 -11.46 6.58 -12.00
N LYS A 58 -11.91 7.83 -11.91
CA LYS A 58 -12.71 8.47 -12.95
C LYS A 58 -11.80 8.84 -14.13
N ILE A 59 -12.23 8.49 -15.35
CA ILE A 59 -11.60 8.88 -16.61
C ILE A 59 -12.64 9.54 -17.52
N SER A 60 -12.21 10.08 -18.67
CA SER A 60 -13.07 10.92 -19.53
C SER A 60 -14.33 10.23 -20.05
N SER A 61 -14.30 8.90 -20.25
CA SER A 61 -15.42 8.12 -20.82
C SER A 61 -16.12 7.19 -19.81
N GLY A 62 -15.72 7.20 -18.54
CA GLY A 62 -16.24 6.28 -17.55
C GLY A 62 -15.41 6.20 -16.27
N THR A 63 -15.58 5.10 -15.54
CA THR A 63 -14.87 4.84 -14.28
C THR A 63 -14.17 3.50 -14.34
N LEU A 64 -12.89 3.47 -14.01
CA LEU A 64 -12.16 2.25 -13.73
C LEU A 64 -12.41 1.84 -12.28
N PHE A 65 -12.70 0.56 -12.07
CA PHE A 65 -13.01 0.01 -10.76
C PHE A 65 -12.21 -1.28 -10.54
N GLY A 66 -11.40 -1.28 -9.49
CA GLY A 66 -10.66 -2.45 -9.04
C GLY A 66 -11.43 -3.22 -7.98
N LEU A 67 -11.55 -4.52 -8.19
CA LEU A 67 -12.10 -5.48 -7.24
C LEU A 67 -10.98 -6.38 -6.70
N ASP A 68 -10.93 -6.52 -5.38
CA ASP A 68 -10.12 -7.50 -4.65
C ASP A 68 -11.07 -8.36 -3.81
N GLN A 69 -11.13 -9.66 -4.09
CA GLN A 69 -11.93 -10.62 -3.32
C GLN A 69 -11.03 -11.72 -2.74
N GLY A 70 -9.72 -11.45 -2.60
CA GLY A 70 -8.77 -12.38 -2.01
C GLY A 70 -8.70 -13.69 -2.79
N GLU A 71 -8.97 -14.81 -2.12
CA GLU A 71 -8.94 -16.15 -2.73
C GLU A 71 -9.94 -16.35 -3.87
N TRP A 72 -11.02 -15.57 -3.88
CA TRP A 72 -12.05 -15.63 -4.91
C TRP A 72 -11.66 -14.87 -6.19
N GLY A 73 -10.49 -14.25 -6.18
CA GLY A 73 -9.96 -13.46 -7.28
C GLY A 73 -10.51 -12.05 -7.29
N GLY A 74 -10.30 -11.36 -8.40
CA GLY A 74 -10.64 -9.96 -8.52
C GLY A 74 -10.57 -9.55 -9.98
N GLN A 75 -10.84 -8.27 -10.24
CA GLN A 75 -10.84 -7.78 -11.60
C GLN A 75 -10.68 -6.27 -11.65
N LEU A 76 -10.04 -5.79 -12.71
CA LEU A 76 -10.12 -4.42 -13.16
C LEU A 76 -11.25 -4.32 -14.18
N VAL A 77 -12.22 -3.46 -13.90
CA VAL A 77 -13.41 -3.27 -14.72
C VAL A 77 -13.52 -1.81 -15.13
N PHE A 78 -13.83 -1.56 -16.40
CA PHE A 78 -14.27 -0.26 -16.86
C PHE A 78 -15.80 -0.19 -16.90
N ILE A 79 -16.35 0.85 -16.32
CA ILE A 79 -17.79 1.15 -16.28
C ILE A 79 -18.00 2.43 -17.12
N PRO A 80 -18.56 2.32 -18.33
CA PRO A 80 -18.85 3.49 -19.16
C PRO A 80 -19.83 4.44 -18.49
N ASP A 81 -19.69 5.74 -18.76
CA ASP A 81 -20.70 6.74 -18.34
C ASP A 81 -22.02 6.61 -19.10
N ASP A 82 -21.93 6.11 -20.33
CA ASP A 82 -23.07 5.73 -21.15
C ASP A 82 -23.71 4.45 -20.57
N THR A 83 -24.80 4.61 -19.83
CA THR A 83 -25.50 3.53 -19.14
C THR A 83 -26.13 2.50 -20.08
N THR A 84 -26.13 2.73 -21.39
CA THR A 84 -26.58 1.75 -22.39
C THR A 84 -25.49 0.73 -22.73
N LYS A 85 -24.22 1.05 -22.45
CA LYS A 85 -23.08 0.18 -22.70
C LYS A 85 -22.81 -0.71 -21.49
N LYS A 86 -22.38 -1.94 -21.77
CA LYS A 86 -21.96 -2.89 -20.73
C LYS A 86 -20.58 -2.51 -20.18
N SER A 87 -20.34 -2.90 -18.94
CA SER A 87 -19.00 -2.86 -18.36
C SER A 87 -18.04 -3.78 -19.10
N ILE A 88 -16.75 -3.43 -19.09
CA ILE A 88 -15.69 -4.16 -19.76
C ILE A 88 -14.71 -4.67 -18.69
N VAL A 89 -14.53 -5.99 -18.62
CA VAL A 89 -13.48 -6.58 -17.80
C VAL A 89 -12.16 -6.42 -18.55
N ILE A 90 -11.23 -5.66 -17.95
CA ILE A 90 -9.92 -5.37 -18.55
C ILE A 90 -8.95 -6.50 -18.19
N LYS A 91 -8.91 -6.90 -16.92
CA LYS A 91 -7.99 -7.92 -16.41
C LYS A 91 -8.58 -8.62 -15.19
N ASN A 92 -8.31 -9.92 -15.07
CA ASN A 92 -8.52 -10.69 -13.85
C ASN A 92 -7.29 -10.60 -12.94
N GLY A 93 -7.53 -10.47 -11.63
CA GLY A 93 -6.52 -10.32 -10.58
C GLY A 93 -7.03 -9.46 -9.43
N ASN A 94 -6.51 -9.67 -8.22
CA ASN A 94 -6.90 -8.90 -7.05
C ASN A 94 -6.34 -7.48 -7.12
N MET A 95 -7.21 -6.51 -7.44
CA MET A 95 -6.80 -5.13 -7.63
C MET A 95 -6.63 -4.42 -6.30
N LYS A 96 -5.38 -4.12 -5.94
CA LYS A 96 -5.01 -3.45 -4.69
C LYS A 96 -5.08 -1.93 -4.83
N PHE A 97 -4.51 -1.40 -5.91
CA PHE A 97 -4.39 0.04 -6.12
C PHE A 97 -4.61 0.40 -7.58
N LEU A 98 -5.19 1.59 -7.80
CA LEU A 98 -5.41 2.20 -9.10
C LEU A 98 -5.10 3.68 -8.98
N PHE A 99 -4.20 4.20 -9.82
CA PHE A 99 -3.69 5.56 -9.65
C PHE A 99 -3.18 6.16 -10.97
N ILE A 100 -3.03 7.48 -10.98
CA ILE A 100 -2.37 8.22 -12.05
C ILE A 100 -0.97 8.59 -11.57
N PHE A 101 0.02 8.39 -12.43
CA PHE A 101 1.40 8.80 -12.19
C PHE A 101 2.02 9.27 -13.51
N LYS A 102 2.62 10.46 -13.55
CA LYS A 102 3.20 11.04 -14.79
C LYS A 102 2.24 10.94 -15.99
N ASP A 103 0.99 11.38 -15.78
CA ASP A 103 -0.09 11.41 -16.79
C ASP A 103 -0.49 10.06 -17.40
N LYS A 104 -0.10 8.97 -16.75
CA LYS A 104 -0.45 7.60 -17.15
C LYS A 104 -1.18 6.88 -16.03
N ILE A 105 -2.00 5.91 -16.42
CA ILE A 105 -2.79 5.11 -15.48
C ILE A 105 -2.01 3.85 -15.14
N TYR A 106 -1.94 3.54 -13.85
CA TYR A 106 -1.30 2.36 -13.33
C TYR A 106 -2.22 1.63 -12.37
N PHE A 107 -2.02 0.32 -12.26
CA PHE A 107 -2.66 -0.47 -11.23
C PHE A 107 -1.69 -1.50 -10.65
N ILE A 108 -1.92 -1.84 -9.38
CA ILE A 108 -1.17 -2.85 -8.66
C ILE A 108 -2.13 -3.98 -8.29
N GLU A 109 -1.70 -5.21 -8.57
CA GLU A 109 -2.37 -6.41 -8.07
C GLU A 109 -1.53 -7.10 -6.99
N GLY A 110 -2.21 -7.80 -6.09
CA GLY A 110 -1.57 -8.53 -4.99
C GLY A 110 -2.41 -9.70 -4.52
N LEU A 111 -1.78 -10.84 -4.29
CA LEU A 111 -2.40 -12.01 -3.68
C LEU A 111 -1.46 -12.56 -2.61
N ALA A 112 -1.94 -12.63 -1.38
CA ALA A 112 -1.31 -13.36 -0.28
C ALA A 112 -2.30 -14.41 0.25
N HIS A 113 -2.02 -15.68 -0.03
CA HIS A 113 -2.79 -16.80 0.50
C HIS A 113 -1.90 -18.05 0.67
N MET A 114 -1.90 -18.61 1.87
CA MET A 114 -1.06 -19.76 2.26
C MET A 114 0.41 -19.57 1.85
N SER A 115 0.91 -20.41 0.94
CA SER A 115 2.29 -20.37 0.45
C SER A 115 2.51 -19.43 -0.74
N VAL A 116 1.45 -18.80 -1.25
CA VAL A 116 1.51 -17.88 -2.39
C VAL A 116 1.46 -16.45 -1.88
N SER A 117 2.52 -15.69 -2.11
CA SER A 117 2.51 -14.25 -1.96
C SER A 117 3.19 -13.63 -3.17
N LYS A 118 2.46 -12.80 -3.91
CA LYS A 118 2.96 -12.14 -5.13
C LYS A 118 2.18 -10.87 -5.41
N GLY A 119 2.78 -9.98 -6.16
CA GLY A 119 2.08 -8.86 -6.77
C GLY A 119 2.80 -8.34 -8.00
N ALA A 120 2.14 -7.45 -8.72
CA ALA A 120 2.73 -6.81 -9.89
C ALA A 120 2.14 -5.41 -10.12
N LEU A 121 2.96 -4.54 -10.68
CA LEU A 121 2.59 -3.21 -11.16
C LEU A 121 2.40 -3.25 -12.68
N TYR A 122 1.32 -2.65 -13.17
CA TYR A 122 0.98 -2.58 -14.57
C TYR A 122 0.72 -1.13 -15.00
N GLU A 123 1.05 -0.81 -16.26
CA GLU A 123 0.61 0.40 -16.97
C GLU A 123 -0.60 0.04 -17.83
N LEU A 124 -1.66 0.84 -17.74
CA LEU A 124 -2.87 0.72 -18.56
C LEU A 124 -2.79 1.71 -19.73
N ASP A 125 -2.95 1.20 -20.95
CA ASP A 125 -3.12 1.98 -22.17
C ASP A 125 -4.60 1.98 -22.58
N ILE A 126 -5.11 3.16 -22.94
CA ILE A 126 -6.48 3.36 -23.40
C ILE A 126 -6.41 4.08 -24.73
N THR A 127 -6.66 3.34 -25.82
CA THR A 127 -6.66 3.89 -27.17
C THR A 127 -8.01 3.61 -27.82
N ASN A 128 -8.76 4.66 -28.19
CA ASN A 128 -10.08 4.55 -28.83
C ASN A 128 -11.08 3.66 -28.06
N ASN A 129 -11.10 3.76 -26.72
CA ASN A 129 -11.87 2.89 -25.81
C ASN A 129 -11.51 1.40 -25.86
N ASN A 130 -10.36 1.04 -26.45
CA ASN A 130 -9.74 -0.27 -26.25
C ASN A 130 -8.77 -0.17 -25.08
N PHE A 131 -8.76 -1.21 -24.25
CA PHE A 131 -7.92 -1.30 -23.07
C PHE A 131 -6.84 -2.34 -23.32
N ASP A 132 -5.59 -1.94 -23.19
CA ASP A 132 -4.43 -2.82 -23.16
C ASP A 132 -3.60 -2.53 -21.92
N TYR A 133 -2.77 -3.47 -21.49
CA TYR A 133 -1.93 -3.28 -20.32
C TYR A 133 -0.62 -4.03 -20.46
N LYS A 134 0.44 -3.44 -19.89
CA LYS A 134 1.75 -4.08 -19.80
C LYS A 134 2.19 -4.17 -18.36
N LYS A 135 2.77 -5.31 -17.99
CA LYS A 135 3.44 -5.45 -16.70
C LYS A 135 4.73 -4.63 -16.71
N ILE A 136 4.97 -3.89 -15.65
CA ILE A 136 6.16 -3.07 -15.45
C ILE A 136 7.11 -3.73 -14.45
N ILE A 137 6.58 -4.18 -13.31
CA ILE A 137 7.37 -4.75 -12.20
C ILE A 137 6.63 -5.95 -11.60
N ASP A 138 7.39 -6.97 -11.22
CA ASP A 138 6.96 -8.03 -10.30
C ASP A 138 7.47 -7.74 -8.88
N PHE A 139 6.64 -8.00 -7.87
CA PHE A 139 6.97 -7.92 -6.45
C PHE A 139 7.15 -9.33 -5.86
N GLU A 140 8.05 -9.45 -4.89
CA GLU A 140 8.39 -10.70 -4.20
C GLU A 140 7.24 -11.21 -3.30
N ASP A 141 6.26 -10.35 -3.01
CA ASP A 141 5.10 -10.60 -2.16
C ASP A 141 3.98 -9.57 -2.42
N SER A 142 2.79 -9.83 -1.86
CA SER A 142 1.57 -9.01 -2.07
C SER A 142 1.74 -7.59 -1.51
N PRO A 143 1.61 -6.54 -2.35
CA PRO A 143 1.50 -5.15 -1.92
C PRO A 143 0.23 -4.93 -1.09
N GLU A 144 0.36 -4.26 0.06
CA GLU A 144 -0.77 -3.99 0.98
C GLU A 144 -0.93 -2.49 1.29
N ALA A 145 0.13 -1.70 1.16
CA ALA A 145 0.06 -0.24 1.25
C ALA A 145 0.90 0.44 0.16
N PHE A 146 0.43 1.59 -0.29
CA PHE A 146 1.00 2.34 -1.40
C PHE A 146 0.88 3.85 -1.16
N THR A 147 1.92 4.60 -1.52
CA THR A 147 1.83 6.07 -1.66
C THR A 147 2.80 6.59 -2.71
N ILE A 148 2.52 7.79 -3.23
CA ILE A 148 3.40 8.52 -4.15
C ILE A 148 3.90 9.76 -3.42
N CYS A 149 5.21 9.94 -3.37
CA CYS A 149 5.82 11.13 -2.78
C CYS A 149 7.08 11.53 -3.57
N HIS A 150 7.21 12.81 -3.90
CA HIS A 150 8.34 13.36 -4.67
C HIS A 150 8.71 12.53 -5.91
N ASN A 151 7.71 12.14 -6.72
CA ASN A 151 7.91 11.34 -7.95
C ASN A 151 8.47 9.92 -7.73
N LYS A 152 8.41 9.40 -6.50
CA LYS A 152 8.76 8.03 -6.13
C LYS A 152 7.50 7.30 -5.66
N LEU A 153 7.43 6.00 -5.94
CA LEU A 153 6.38 5.13 -5.42
C LEU A 153 6.96 4.37 -4.23
N PHE A 154 6.25 4.42 -3.11
CA PHE A 154 6.59 3.70 -1.89
C PHE A 154 5.55 2.60 -1.70
N ILE A 155 6.01 1.37 -1.53
CA ILE A 155 5.15 0.19 -1.40
C ILE A 155 5.57 -0.60 -0.17
N ALA A 156 4.62 -0.87 0.72
CA ALA A 156 4.79 -1.84 1.79
C ALA A 156 3.96 -3.06 1.41
N SER A 157 4.62 -4.19 1.35
CA SER A 157 4.01 -5.49 1.12
C SER A 157 4.04 -6.31 2.40
N HIS A 158 3.52 -7.53 2.31
CA HIS A 158 3.47 -8.47 3.44
C HIS A 158 4.78 -8.56 4.24
N ARG A 159 5.95 -8.57 3.60
CA ARG A 159 7.27 -8.77 4.22
C ARG A 159 8.35 -7.81 3.69
N CYS A 160 8.03 -6.94 2.74
CA CYS A 160 9.02 -6.06 2.13
C CYS A 160 8.58 -4.60 2.13
N PHE A 161 9.55 -3.71 1.97
CA PHE A 161 9.34 -2.31 1.69
C PHE A 161 10.16 -1.90 0.46
N TYR A 162 9.47 -1.37 -0.55
CA TYR A 162 10.03 -0.99 -1.84
C TYR A 162 9.99 0.52 -2.04
N VAL A 163 11.01 1.02 -2.71
CA VAL A 163 11.00 2.35 -3.32
C VAL A 163 11.27 2.19 -4.82
N LEU A 164 10.39 2.77 -5.63
CA LEU A 164 10.52 2.79 -7.08
C LEU A 164 10.74 4.23 -7.53
N GLU A 165 11.84 4.43 -8.25
CA GLU A 165 12.19 5.69 -8.88
C GLU A 165 12.41 5.42 -10.37
N ASN A 166 11.64 6.08 -11.24
CA ASN A 166 11.62 5.78 -12.68
C ASN A 166 11.39 4.28 -13.01
N PHE A 167 10.61 3.59 -12.17
CA PHE A 167 10.35 2.14 -12.26
C PHE A 167 11.59 1.25 -12.04
N GLU A 168 12.69 1.80 -11.56
CA GLU A 168 13.75 1.00 -10.96
C GLU A 168 13.33 0.60 -9.54
N LYS A 169 13.12 -0.70 -9.32
CA LYS A 169 12.70 -1.25 -8.03
C LYS A 169 13.90 -1.43 -7.11
N LYS A 170 13.88 -0.76 -5.94
CA LYS A 170 14.80 -1.03 -4.83
C LYS A 170 14.04 -1.65 -3.65
N ILE A 171 14.52 -2.79 -3.16
CA ILE A 171 14.05 -3.38 -1.90
C ILE A 171 14.90 -2.79 -0.79
N LEU A 172 14.29 -2.04 0.14
CA LEU A 172 15.00 -1.42 1.26
C LEU A 172 14.91 -2.26 2.53
N PHE A 173 13.78 -2.94 2.72
CA PHE A 173 13.57 -3.84 3.84
C PHE A 173 12.96 -5.14 3.32
N LYS A 174 13.42 -6.27 3.86
CA LYS A 174 12.98 -7.62 3.53
C LYS A 174 12.80 -8.43 4.81
N ASP A 175 11.88 -9.38 4.81
CA ASP A 175 11.55 -10.24 5.95
C ASP A 175 11.25 -9.41 7.22
N THR A 176 10.47 -8.36 7.02
CA THR A 176 10.11 -7.39 8.07
C THR A 176 9.25 -8.04 9.17
N PHE A 177 9.35 -7.49 10.38
CA PHE A 177 8.60 -8.02 11.54
C PHE A 177 7.07 -7.94 11.37
N TRP A 178 6.60 -7.08 10.47
CA TRP A 178 5.18 -6.90 10.17
C TRP A 178 4.61 -7.96 9.23
N ASP A 179 5.32 -9.05 8.98
CA ASP A 179 4.71 -10.23 8.35
C ASP A 179 3.40 -10.57 9.07
N SER A 180 2.31 -10.68 8.31
CA SER A 180 0.93 -10.84 8.78
C SER A 180 0.42 -9.78 9.78
N LEU A 181 1.07 -8.61 9.85
CA LEU A 181 0.54 -7.42 10.54
C LEU A 181 -0.04 -6.39 9.55
N TYR A 182 -0.23 -6.78 8.28
CA TYR A 182 -1.04 -6.10 7.27
C TYR A 182 -0.78 -4.58 7.18
N PRO A 183 0.29 -4.16 6.47
CA PRO A 183 0.49 -2.76 6.14
C PRO A 183 -0.79 -2.14 5.57
N SER A 184 -1.21 -1.00 6.10
CA SER A 184 -2.48 -0.37 5.74
C SER A 184 -2.28 0.92 4.94
N SER A 185 -1.14 1.59 5.13
CA SER A 185 -0.88 2.95 4.64
C SER A 185 0.58 3.32 4.85
N ILE A 186 1.04 4.33 4.11
CA ILE A 186 2.41 4.84 4.19
C ILE A 186 2.36 6.36 4.23
N ALA A 187 3.08 6.95 5.19
CA ALA A 187 3.28 8.38 5.29
C ALA A 187 4.78 8.69 5.12
N VAL A 188 5.11 9.60 4.21
CA VAL A 188 6.49 10.02 3.96
C VAL A 188 6.61 11.49 4.37
N ILE A 189 7.39 11.77 5.42
CA ILE A 189 7.77 13.14 5.81
C ILE A 189 9.10 13.50 5.14
N ASP A 190 10.07 12.61 5.25
CA ASP A 190 11.39 12.64 4.61
C ASP A 190 12.00 11.22 4.60
N GLU A 191 13.25 11.07 4.15
CA GLU A 191 13.91 9.76 4.06
C GLU A 191 14.28 9.14 5.43
N GLN A 192 14.31 9.89 6.52
CA GLN A 192 14.54 9.37 7.87
C GLN A 192 13.22 9.09 8.62
N ASN A 193 12.12 9.65 8.14
CA ASN A 193 10.81 9.64 8.77
C ASN A 193 9.75 9.15 7.77
N VAL A 194 9.85 7.86 7.42
CA VAL A 194 8.80 7.13 6.70
C VAL A 194 8.05 6.26 7.69
N PHE A 195 6.72 6.30 7.64
CA PHE A 195 5.86 5.56 8.55
C PHE A 195 4.98 4.60 7.79
N VAL A 196 4.75 3.43 8.37
CA VAL A 196 3.85 2.40 7.86
C VAL A 196 2.83 2.10 8.95
N GLY A 197 1.56 2.34 8.65
CA GLY A 197 0.46 1.92 9.51
C GLY A 197 0.32 0.41 9.43
N ILE A 198 0.21 -0.27 10.56
CA ILE A 198 0.06 -1.73 10.64
C ILE A 198 -1.00 -2.10 11.68
N ARG A 199 -1.35 -3.38 11.72
CA ARG A 199 -2.11 -3.95 12.82
C ARG A 199 -1.34 -3.82 14.14
N GLY A 200 -1.99 -3.25 15.14
CA GLY A 200 -1.47 -3.09 16.50
C GLY A 200 -0.45 -1.95 16.70
N GLY A 201 -0.09 -1.18 15.66
CA GLY A 201 0.82 -0.05 15.82
C GLY A 201 1.27 0.60 14.52
N ILE A 202 2.46 1.20 14.57
CA ILE A 202 3.11 1.91 13.45
C ILE A 202 4.56 1.45 13.38
N ALA A 203 5.07 1.17 12.18
CA ALA A 203 6.49 1.04 11.95
C ALA A 203 7.06 2.36 11.43
N LYS A 204 8.19 2.82 11.98
CA LYS A 204 8.96 3.95 11.43
C LYS A 204 10.21 3.41 10.77
N LEU A 205 10.53 3.93 9.59
CA LEU A 205 11.64 3.55 8.74
C LEU A 205 12.55 4.74 8.53
N ASP A 206 13.84 4.53 8.74
CA ASP A 206 14.90 5.40 8.25
C ASP A 206 15.52 4.73 7.03
N LEU A 207 15.24 5.29 5.84
CA LEU A 207 15.69 4.74 4.56
C LEU A 207 17.19 4.96 4.34
N THR A 208 17.80 5.92 5.04
CA THR A 208 19.24 6.24 4.91
C THR A 208 20.10 5.27 5.71
N LYS A 209 19.64 4.89 6.90
CA LYS A 209 20.30 3.91 7.77
C LYS A 209 19.78 2.49 7.58
N GLN A 210 18.68 2.33 6.84
CA GLN A 210 17.94 1.07 6.72
C GLN A 210 17.60 0.50 8.10
N SER A 211 17.17 1.38 9.02
CA SER A 211 16.72 0.99 10.36
C SER A 211 15.22 1.11 10.47
N LEU A 212 14.67 0.33 11.39
CA LEU A 212 13.24 0.23 11.63
C LEU A 212 12.99 0.30 13.14
N GLU A 213 11.96 1.04 13.52
CA GLU A 213 11.44 1.15 14.87
C GLU A 213 9.97 0.74 14.89
N PHE A 214 9.50 0.12 15.97
CA PHE A 214 8.10 -0.25 16.14
C PHE A 214 7.47 0.52 17.30
N TYR A 215 6.37 1.20 17.00
CA TYR A 215 5.56 1.93 17.96
C TYR A 215 4.25 1.19 18.17
N LYS A 216 4.16 0.46 19.28
CA LYS A 216 2.99 -0.34 19.64
C LYS A 216 1.92 0.54 20.26
N ASN A 217 0.67 0.33 19.84
CA ASN A 217 -0.45 1.00 20.47
C ASN A 217 -0.72 0.45 21.88
N THR A 218 -0.97 1.35 22.84
CA THR A 218 -1.20 1.00 24.26
C THR A 218 -2.67 1.08 24.67
N ASN A 219 -3.58 1.33 23.73
CA ASN A 219 -5.00 1.62 23.98
C ASN A 219 -5.94 0.53 23.48
#